data_AF-A0A382H8C6-F1
#
_entry.id   AF-A0A382H8C6-F1
#
_cell.length_a   1.000
_cell.length_b   1.000
_cell.length_c   1.000
_cell.angle_alpha   90.00
_cell.angle_beta   90.00
_cell.angle_gamma   90.00
#
_symmetry.space_group_name_H-M   'P 1'
#
loop_
_entity.id
_entity.type
_entity.pdbx_description
1 polymer ?
#
loop_
_entity_poly.entity_id
_entity_poly.type
_entity_poly.pdbx_seq_one_letter_code
_entity_poly.pdbx_strand_id
1 'polypeptide(L)'
;FCCNLLMKMNHHILCVKKVFRLSVKSGIALLFIQTVFSHENDRKIIFPDIQGYKTLKCDLHMHTVFSDGSVWPDIRVQEAVKDGIDAIAITEHIEYQPYKNDIPHPDRNRSHEVAKNALQEADDLLIINGSEITRRMPPGHSNAIFLDDANKLLTTDVMDVFQEAGKQQAFIFWNHPDWVAQAPDGVPPIDSIHHELIKKDLLHGIEIVNDLTYSDEALQIALDNDLTILGSSDIHGIVDWQYKIPEGGHRPVTLVFAREKTEVSLKEALFDKRTVVWFNNTLIGRPQNLVPLIEACITVQDVQYYRDYLIARVNLINHSDVEFILRNTGEYRFDTYADMVNIMPNSVTQVGVKTLEKLDEFIMKFEVMNAVTAPAEHPEITIRISTNKSE
;
A
#
# COMPACT_ATOMS: atom_id res chain seq x y z
N PHE A 1 -2.28 18.70 82.44
CA PHE A 1 -2.20 19.71 83.51
C PHE A 1 -1.09 20.68 83.13
N CYS A 2 -1.45 21.97 82.99
CA CYS A 2 -0.69 23.25 82.98
C CYS A 2 0.85 23.18 83.15
N CYS A 3 1.71 24.04 82.60
CA CYS A 3 1.67 25.37 82.00
C CYS A 3 3.09 25.62 81.40
N ASN A 4 3.29 26.17 80.18
CA ASN A 4 3.60 27.58 79.87
C ASN A 4 4.32 28.39 80.97
N LEU A 5 5.23 29.34 80.76
CA LEU A 5 5.98 29.97 79.66
C LEU A 5 6.72 31.18 80.33
N LEU A 6 7.79 31.71 79.71
CA LEU A 6 8.44 33.04 79.83
C LEU A 6 9.95 32.87 80.07
N MET A 7 10.89 33.45 79.31
CA MET A 7 10.92 34.81 78.75
C MET A 7 12.06 34.97 77.73
N LYS A 8 11.80 35.67 76.60
CA LYS A 8 12.59 36.72 75.88
C LYS A 8 14.13 36.55 75.69
N MET A 9 14.82 36.92 74.60
CA MET A 9 14.57 37.69 73.36
C MET A 9 15.86 37.63 72.47
N ASN A 10 15.69 37.68 71.14
CA ASN A 10 16.53 38.33 70.10
C ASN A 10 17.99 37.83 69.83
N HIS A 11 18.26 37.20 68.66
CA HIS A 11 18.73 37.78 67.35
C HIS A 11 20.27 37.61 67.17
N HIS A 12 20.90 37.34 66.03
CA HIS A 12 20.58 36.88 64.65
C HIS A 12 21.94 36.76 63.89
N ILE A 13 22.08 35.78 62.96
CA ILE A 13 22.70 35.90 61.58
C ILE A 13 24.24 36.06 61.47
N LEU A 14 25.02 35.55 60.48
CA LEU A 14 24.97 34.56 59.39
C LEU A 14 26.35 34.67 58.62
N CYS A 15 26.70 33.67 57.79
CA CYS A 15 27.44 33.76 56.51
C CYS A 15 28.99 33.51 56.34
N VAL A 16 29.27 32.38 55.65
CA VAL A 16 30.21 32.03 54.52
C VAL A 16 31.76 32.12 54.62
N LYS A 17 32.43 30.98 54.34
CA LYS A 17 33.44 30.72 53.25
C LYS A 17 34.55 29.73 53.69
N LYS A 18 34.66 28.57 53.01
CA LYS A 18 35.91 27.97 52.44
C LYS A 18 35.67 26.50 52.04
N VAL A 19 35.70 26.19 50.74
CA VAL A 19 36.82 25.54 50.03
C VAL A 19 37.09 24.12 50.52
N PHE A 20 36.60 23.12 49.78
CA PHE A 20 37.18 21.78 49.74
C PHE A 20 37.41 21.38 48.27
N ARG A 21 38.68 21.15 47.96
CA ARG A 21 39.18 20.50 46.74
C ARG A 21 39.71 19.14 47.20
N LEU A 22 39.18 18.03 46.69
CA LEU A 22 39.95 16.79 46.48
C LEU A 22 39.17 15.79 45.60
N SER A 23 39.56 15.79 44.32
CA SER A 23 39.75 14.65 43.41
C SER A 23 39.03 13.31 43.69
N VAL A 24 38.05 12.97 42.86
CA VAL A 24 37.87 11.59 42.36
C VAL A 24 37.57 11.63 40.87
N LYS A 25 38.47 11.02 40.08
CA LYS A 25 38.27 10.65 38.68
C LYS A 25 37.32 9.45 38.61
N SER A 26 36.20 9.61 37.91
CA SER A 26 35.37 8.59 37.21
C SER A 26 34.05 9.32 36.91
N GLY A 27 33.77 9.74 35.68
CA GLY A 27 33.60 8.85 34.54
C GLY A 27 32.15 8.39 34.45
N ILE A 28 31.19 9.31 34.41
CA ILE A 28 29.83 9.06 33.91
C ILE A 28 29.42 10.31 33.11
N ALA A 29 29.87 10.37 31.86
CA ALA A 29 29.18 11.16 30.86
C ALA A 29 27.92 10.36 30.51
N LEU A 30 26.77 10.82 30.98
CA LEU A 30 25.48 10.37 30.47
C LEU A 30 25.42 10.83 29.00
N LEU A 31 25.88 9.98 28.08
CA LEU A 31 25.55 10.14 26.68
C LEU A 31 24.05 9.85 26.57
N PHE A 32 23.25 10.91 26.54
CA PHE A 32 21.97 10.85 25.84
C PHE A 32 22.31 10.56 24.38
N ILE A 33 22.28 9.28 24.00
CA ILE A 33 22.08 8.91 22.61
C ILE A 33 20.66 9.37 22.31
N GLN A 34 20.52 10.61 21.84
CA GLN A 34 19.38 10.95 21.01
C GLN A 34 19.54 10.09 19.76
N THR A 35 18.81 8.99 19.70
CA THR A 35 18.47 8.37 18.43
C THR A 35 17.77 9.45 17.62
N VAL A 36 18.54 10.10 16.75
CA VAL A 36 17.99 10.81 15.61
C VAL A 36 17.40 9.69 14.76
N PHE A 37 16.14 9.35 14.99
CA PHE A 37 15.36 8.69 13.98
C PHE A 37 15.35 9.65 12.79
N SER A 38 15.91 9.20 11.67
CA SER A 38 15.80 9.90 10.42
C SER A 38 14.32 9.93 10.04
N HIS A 39 13.64 11.05 10.29
CA HIS A 39 12.24 11.27 9.91
C HIS A 39 12.03 11.45 8.40
N GLU A 40 13.05 11.25 7.56
CA GLU A 40 12.91 11.35 6.10
C GLU A 40 12.26 10.13 5.44
N ASN A 41 11.98 9.05 6.18
CA ASN A 41 11.46 7.79 5.63
C ASN A 41 10.14 7.31 6.26
N ASP A 42 9.46 8.14 7.05
CA ASP A 42 8.41 7.70 7.98
C ASP A 42 7.05 7.36 7.32
N ARG A 43 6.85 7.68 6.03
CA ARG A 43 5.58 7.43 5.32
C ARG A 43 5.70 6.70 3.98
N LYS A 44 6.91 6.29 3.59
CA LYS A 44 7.09 5.60 2.30
C LYS A 44 6.56 4.18 2.40
N ILE A 45 5.86 3.74 1.36
CA ILE A 45 5.38 2.36 1.25
C ILE A 45 6.54 1.43 0.89
N ILE A 46 6.73 0.37 1.68
CA ILE A 46 7.80 -0.60 1.58
C ILE A 46 7.22 -1.99 1.27
N PHE A 47 7.61 -2.53 0.13
CA PHE A 47 7.44 -3.93 -0.25
C PHE A 47 8.73 -4.42 -0.95
N PRO A 48 9.12 -5.69 -0.77
CA PRO A 48 10.24 -6.26 -1.51
C PRO A 48 9.89 -6.49 -2.97
N ASP A 49 10.93 -6.58 -3.79
CA ASP A 49 10.85 -7.09 -5.15
C ASP A 49 10.62 -8.60 -5.14
N ILE A 50 9.95 -9.11 -6.19
CA ILE A 50 9.78 -10.56 -6.41
C ILE A 50 10.76 -11.05 -7.47
N GLN A 51 10.96 -12.38 -7.57
CA GLN A 51 11.94 -12.93 -8.51
C GLN A 51 11.67 -12.46 -9.96
N GLY A 52 12.62 -11.70 -10.52
CA GLY A 52 12.60 -11.23 -11.90
C GLY A 52 11.81 -9.94 -12.14
N TYR A 53 11.21 -9.34 -11.12
CA TYR A 53 10.41 -8.12 -11.25
C TYR A 53 10.66 -7.15 -10.08
N LYS A 54 10.61 -5.85 -10.40
CA LYS A 54 10.46 -4.79 -9.42
C LYS A 54 9.01 -4.67 -8.98
N THR A 55 8.78 -4.47 -7.68
CA THR A 55 7.45 -4.19 -7.14
C THR A 55 7.19 -2.68 -7.18
N LEU A 56 6.53 -2.21 -8.23
CA LEU A 56 6.18 -0.80 -8.37
C LEU A 56 4.88 -0.51 -7.61
N LYS A 57 4.88 0.51 -6.74
CA LYS A 57 3.68 0.97 -6.04
C LYS A 57 2.98 2.00 -6.91
N CYS A 58 1.73 1.73 -7.30
CA CYS A 58 1.01 2.56 -8.27
C CYS A 58 -0.34 3.04 -7.73
N ASP A 59 -0.69 4.27 -8.07
CA ASP A 59 -2.02 4.85 -7.85
C ASP A 59 -2.50 5.44 -9.18
N LEU A 60 -3.40 4.74 -9.86
CA LEU A 60 -3.71 4.95 -11.28
C LEU A 60 -5.04 5.67 -11.51
N HIS A 61 -5.62 6.26 -10.46
CA HIS A 61 -6.86 7.00 -10.52
C HIS A 61 -6.84 8.15 -9.50
N MET A 62 -6.79 9.39 -9.99
CA MET A 62 -6.86 10.59 -9.13
C MET A 62 -7.22 11.85 -9.92
N HIS A 63 -7.73 12.84 -9.18
CA HIS A 63 -8.26 14.07 -9.75
C HIS A 63 -7.58 15.32 -9.19
N THR A 64 -7.62 16.39 -9.98
CA THR A 64 -7.13 17.73 -9.59
C THR A 64 -8.20 18.76 -9.87
N VAL A 65 -7.92 20.04 -9.59
CA VAL A 65 -8.84 21.15 -9.92
C VAL A 65 -9.16 21.29 -11.41
N PHE A 66 -8.49 20.55 -12.30
CA PHE A 66 -8.79 20.49 -13.73
C PHE A 66 -10.03 19.64 -14.05
N SER A 67 -10.60 18.90 -13.09
CA SER A 67 -11.94 18.32 -13.19
C SER A 67 -12.75 18.70 -11.96
N ASP A 68 -12.80 17.86 -10.94
CA ASP A 68 -13.55 18.04 -9.70
C ASP A 68 -12.72 17.73 -8.43
N GLY A 69 -11.43 17.47 -8.58
CA GLY A 69 -10.47 17.44 -7.49
C GLY A 69 -10.23 18.84 -6.87
N SER A 70 -9.64 18.88 -5.68
CA SER A 70 -9.50 20.10 -4.87
C SER A 70 -8.07 20.61 -4.76
N VAL A 71 -7.10 19.98 -5.43
CA VAL A 71 -5.67 20.33 -5.35
C VAL A 71 -5.10 20.61 -6.73
N TRP A 72 -4.03 21.42 -6.79
CA TRP A 72 -3.29 21.65 -8.04
C TRP A 72 -2.49 20.38 -8.42
N PRO A 73 -2.21 20.10 -9.71
CA PRO A 73 -1.56 18.85 -10.11
C PRO A 73 -0.17 18.60 -9.49
N ASP A 74 0.56 19.65 -9.11
CA ASP A 74 1.85 19.50 -8.43
C ASP A 74 1.72 18.88 -7.03
N ILE A 75 0.59 19.08 -6.35
CA ILE A 75 0.33 18.46 -5.06
C ILE A 75 0.23 16.94 -5.20
N ARG A 76 -0.37 16.42 -6.27
CA ARG A 76 -0.41 14.97 -6.54
C ARG A 76 0.99 14.38 -6.67
N VAL A 77 1.89 15.10 -7.34
CA VAL A 77 3.30 14.72 -7.47
C VAL A 77 3.98 14.72 -6.10
N GLN A 78 3.84 15.79 -5.32
CA GLN A 78 4.44 15.90 -3.99
C GLN A 78 3.93 14.82 -3.02
N GLU A 79 2.64 14.53 -3.05
CA GLU A 79 2.01 13.46 -2.28
C GLU A 79 2.60 12.09 -2.66
N ALA A 80 2.68 11.78 -3.96
CA ALA A 80 3.24 10.53 -4.47
C ALA A 80 4.72 10.33 -4.08
N VAL A 81 5.55 11.37 -4.24
CA VAL A 81 6.97 11.34 -3.87
C VAL A 81 7.14 11.09 -2.36
N LYS A 82 6.33 11.76 -1.53
CA LYS A 82 6.37 11.58 -0.07
C LYS A 82 5.98 10.16 0.34
N ASP A 83 4.94 9.60 -0.28
CA ASP A 83 4.43 8.24 -0.04
C ASP A 83 5.33 7.13 -0.64
N GLY A 84 6.35 7.50 -1.41
CA GLY A 84 7.21 6.54 -2.09
C GLY A 84 6.49 5.79 -3.22
N ILE A 85 5.44 6.37 -3.79
CA ILE A 85 4.73 5.85 -4.98
C ILE A 85 5.68 5.90 -6.18
N ASP A 86 5.68 4.85 -6.99
CA ASP A 86 6.55 4.74 -8.18
C ASP A 86 5.86 5.22 -9.45
N ALA A 87 4.54 5.13 -9.53
CA ALA A 87 3.77 5.63 -10.66
C ALA A 87 2.40 6.19 -10.25
N ILE A 88 2.04 7.33 -10.83
CA ILE A 88 0.70 7.89 -10.76
C ILE A 88 0.13 8.11 -12.16
N ALA A 89 -1.20 8.06 -12.29
CA ALA A 89 -1.89 8.54 -13.47
C ALA A 89 -2.78 9.72 -13.10
N ILE A 90 -2.64 10.86 -13.79
CA ILE A 90 -3.57 11.99 -13.63
C ILE A 90 -4.74 11.72 -14.55
N THR A 91 -5.93 11.45 -14.00
CA THR A 91 -7.06 10.88 -14.75
C THR A 91 -8.30 11.73 -14.66
N GLU A 92 -8.17 13.02 -14.96
CA GLU A 92 -9.30 13.96 -14.92
C GLU A 92 -10.51 13.44 -15.70
N HIS A 93 -11.71 13.70 -15.19
CA HIS A 93 -12.94 13.44 -15.93
C HIS A 93 -12.96 14.12 -17.30
N ILE A 94 -13.26 13.37 -18.37
CA ILE A 94 -13.40 13.92 -19.73
C ILE A 94 -14.66 14.78 -19.85
N GLU A 95 -15.81 14.26 -19.41
CA GLU A 95 -17.12 14.88 -19.58
C GLU A 95 -17.49 15.83 -18.44
N TYR A 96 -17.07 15.49 -17.21
CA TYR A 96 -17.45 16.21 -16.01
C TYR A 96 -16.41 17.26 -15.62
N GLN A 97 -16.78 18.54 -15.77
CA GLN A 97 -15.87 19.67 -15.64
C GLN A 97 -16.56 20.79 -14.84
N PRO A 98 -16.85 20.57 -13.54
CA PRO A 98 -17.64 21.50 -12.74
C PRO A 98 -16.96 22.87 -12.56
N TYR A 99 -15.63 22.91 -12.52
CA TYR A 99 -14.87 24.14 -12.33
C TYR A 99 -14.57 24.92 -13.62
N LYS A 100 -15.08 24.50 -14.78
CA LYS A 100 -14.70 25.05 -16.10
C LYS A 100 -14.85 26.57 -16.27
N ASN A 101 -15.72 27.21 -15.48
CA ASN A 101 -15.94 28.65 -15.54
C ASN A 101 -14.83 29.45 -14.84
N ASP A 102 -14.21 28.84 -13.82
CA ASP A 102 -13.13 29.44 -13.03
C ASP A 102 -11.76 28.92 -13.48
N ILE A 103 -11.69 27.64 -13.85
CA ILE A 103 -10.51 26.94 -14.35
C ILE A 103 -10.85 26.31 -15.71
N PRO A 104 -10.72 27.06 -16.81
CA PRO A 104 -10.96 26.51 -18.14
C PRO A 104 -9.97 25.39 -18.46
N HIS A 105 -10.50 24.25 -18.91
CA HIS A 105 -9.72 23.08 -19.31
C HIS A 105 -10.05 22.75 -20.78
N PRO A 106 -9.58 23.53 -21.76
CA PRO A 106 -9.87 23.25 -23.18
C PRO A 106 -8.99 22.14 -23.76
N ASP A 107 -7.81 21.90 -23.18
CA ASP A 107 -6.89 20.83 -23.53
C ASP A 107 -6.85 19.79 -22.41
N ARG A 108 -7.34 18.58 -22.68
CA ARG A 108 -7.49 17.49 -21.71
C ARG A 108 -6.18 16.86 -21.25
N ASN A 109 -5.04 17.21 -21.87
CA ASN A 109 -3.73 16.74 -21.41
C ASN A 109 -3.10 17.71 -20.38
N ARG A 110 -3.75 18.86 -20.11
CA ARG A 110 -3.05 19.96 -19.45
C ARG A 110 -2.66 19.66 -18.00
N SER A 111 -3.49 18.98 -17.23
CA SER A 111 -3.16 18.60 -15.85
C SER A 111 -1.97 17.65 -15.79
N HIS A 112 -1.88 16.70 -16.72
CA HIS A 112 -0.73 15.80 -16.88
C HIS A 112 0.55 16.57 -17.21
N GLU A 113 0.51 17.52 -18.15
CA GLU A 113 1.68 18.36 -18.46
C GLU A 113 2.14 19.18 -17.25
N VAL A 114 1.21 19.74 -16.49
CA VAL A 114 1.52 20.52 -15.28
C VAL A 114 2.16 19.62 -14.22
N ALA A 115 1.63 18.42 -14.01
CA ALA A 115 2.22 17.43 -13.10
C ALA A 115 3.64 17.02 -13.56
N LYS A 116 3.83 16.69 -14.84
CA LYS A 116 5.15 16.35 -15.40
C LYS A 116 6.17 17.48 -15.21
N ASN A 117 5.77 18.73 -15.41
CA ASN A 117 6.66 19.88 -15.23
C ASN A 117 6.97 20.21 -13.76
N ALA A 118 6.17 19.70 -12.81
CA ALA A 118 6.41 19.89 -11.38
C ALA A 118 7.42 18.89 -10.79
N LEU A 119 7.70 17.80 -11.51
CA LEU A 119 8.63 16.76 -11.10
C LEU A 119 10.07 17.32 -11.05
N GLN A 120 10.78 17.12 -9.94
CA GLN A 120 12.19 17.48 -9.86
C GLN A 120 13.05 16.41 -10.51
N GLU A 121 14.23 16.76 -11.04
CA GLU A 121 15.13 15.79 -11.68
C GLU A 121 15.54 14.62 -10.75
N ALA A 122 15.51 14.82 -9.43
CA ALA A 122 15.82 13.81 -8.43
C ALA A 122 14.64 12.87 -8.12
N ASP A 123 13.42 13.23 -8.54
CA ASP A 123 12.23 12.45 -8.26
C ASP A 123 12.12 11.31 -9.29
N ASP A 124 12.25 10.08 -8.82
CA ASP A 124 12.05 8.87 -9.62
C ASP A 124 10.56 8.49 -9.58
N LEU A 125 9.67 9.30 -10.16
CA LEU A 125 8.23 9.05 -10.25
C LEU A 125 7.77 9.01 -11.71
N LEU A 126 7.03 7.96 -12.08
CA LEU A 126 6.39 7.88 -13.40
C LEU A 126 5.03 8.61 -13.35
N ILE A 127 4.82 9.57 -14.25
CA ILE A 127 3.54 10.31 -14.35
C ILE A 127 2.88 9.95 -15.68
N ILE A 128 1.88 9.08 -15.61
CA ILE A 128 1.18 8.52 -16.77
C ILE A 128 0.07 9.48 -17.21
N ASN A 129 -0.02 9.71 -18.53
CA ASN A 129 -1.13 10.45 -19.10
C ASN A 129 -2.38 9.57 -19.13
N GLY A 130 -3.48 10.05 -18.57
CA GLY A 130 -4.72 9.31 -18.51
C GLY A 130 -5.92 10.24 -18.41
N SER A 131 -7.11 9.66 -18.49
CA SER A 131 -8.37 10.38 -18.28
C SER A 131 -9.47 9.41 -17.88
N GLU A 132 -10.43 9.91 -17.12
CA GLU A 132 -11.63 9.17 -16.75
C GLU A 132 -12.76 9.42 -17.73
N ILE A 133 -13.17 8.37 -18.45
CA ILE A 133 -14.37 8.33 -19.26
C ILE A 133 -15.56 8.25 -18.30
N THR A 134 -16.32 9.33 -18.17
CA THR A 134 -17.31 9.56 -17.12
C THR A 134 -18.72 9.49 -17.69
N ARG A 135 -19.30 8.28 -17.76
CA ARG A 135 -20.62 8.05 -18.36
C ARG A 135 -21.64 7.57 -17.34
N ARG A 136 -22.91 7.68 -17.70
CA ARG A 136 -23.97 7.00 -16.94
C ARG A 136 -23.80 5.50 -17.09
N MET A 137 -24.19 4.76 -16.05
CA MET A 137 -24.29 3.31 -16.12
C MET A 137 -25.45 2.90 -17.06
N PRO A 138 -25.23 1.98 -18.03
CA PRO A 138 -23.95 1.39 -18.45
C PRO A 138 -23.19 2.19 -19.53
N PRO A 139 -21.85 2.11 -19.61
CA PRO A 139 -20.96 1.25 -18.83
C PRO A 139 -20.46 1.89 -17.52
N GLY A 140 -20.92 3.09 -17.18
CA GLY A 140 -20.41 3.80 -16.02
C GLY A 140 -19.07 4.45 -16.31
N HIS A 141 -18.14 4.38 -15.37
CA HIS A 141 -16.86 5.09 -15.46
C HIS A 141 -15.71 4.16 -15.85
N SER A 142 -14.73 4.65 -16.59
CA SER A 142 -13.52 3.88 -16.88
C SER A 142 -12.34 4.79 -17.12
N ASN A 143 -11.20 4.45 -16.55
CA ASN A 143 -9.95 5.12 -16.86
C ASN A 143 -9.33 4.53 -18.12
N ALA A 144 -8.85 5.41 -18.98
CA ALA A 144 -7.91 5.08 -20.04
C ALA A 144 -6.57 5.75 -19.71
N ILE A 145 -5.53 4.94 -19.49
CA ILE A 145 -4.17 5.42 -19.15
C ILE A 145 -3.16 5.01 -20.22
N PHE A 146 -2.00 5.66 -20.22
CA PHE A 146 -1.01 5.66 -21.33
C PHE A 146 -1.59 6.25 -22.61
N LEU A 147 -2.35 7.34 -22.48
CA LEU A 147 -2.89 8.09 -23.60
C LEU A 147 -1.80 8.91 -24.31
N ASP A 148 -1.86 8.92 -25.64
CA ASP A 148 -1.08 9.85 -26.46
C ASP A 148 -1.75 11.24 -26.48
N ASP A 149 -3.09 11.28 -26.51
CA ASP A 149 -3.88 12.51 -26.54
C ASP A 149 -5.29 12.30 -25.95
N ALA A 150 -5.50 12.85 -24.76
CA ALA A 150 -6.77 12.83 -24.05
C ALA A 150 -7.88 13.64 -24.75
N ASN A 151 -7.55 14.62 -25.60
CA ASN A 151 -8.57 15.41 -26.31
C ASN A 151 -9.40 14.55 -27.26
N LYS A 152 -8.82 13.47 -27.80
CA LYS A 152 -9.53 12.59 -28.74
C LYS A 152 -10.64 11.79 -28.07
N LEU A 153 -10.64 11.67 -26.75
CA LEU A 153 -11.69 11.00 -25.98
C LEU A 153 -12.96 11.86 -25.87
N LEU A 154 -12.94 13.13 -26.30
CA LEU A 154 -14.11 14.00 -26.35
C LEU A 154 -15.07 13.62 -27.50
N THR A 155 -15.65 12.43 -27.41
CA THR A 155 -16.67 11.94 -28.33
C THR A 155 -18.02 11.80 -27.63
N THR A 156 -19.11 11.75 -28.40
CA THR A 156 -20.46 11.69 -27.81
C THR A 156 -20.94 10.25 -27.61
N ASP A 157 -20.60 9.34 -28.51
CA ASP A 157 -20.93 7.93 -28.41
C ASP A 157 -19.97 7.21 -27.46
N VAL A 158 -20.51 6.38 -26.57
CA VAL A 158 -19.71 5.67 -25.57
C VAL A 158 -18.69 4.74 -26.24
N MET A 159 -19.13 3.91 -27.19
CA MET A 159 -18.28 2.92 -27.83
C MET A 159 -17.17 3.61 -28.63
N ASP A 160 -17.45 4.76 -29.26
CA ASP A 160 -16.42 5.56 -29.94
C ASP A 160 -15.31 6.02 -28.99
N VAL A 161 -15.62 6.42 -27.74
CA VAL A 161 -14.58 6.80 -26.75
C VAL A 161 -13.63 5.63 -26.48
N PHE A 162 -14.19 4.44 -26.19
CA PHE A 162 -13.39 3.25 -25.89
C PHE A 162 -12.56 2.81 -27.11
N GLN A 163 -13.14 2.87 -28.31
CA GLN A 163 -12.41 2.58 -29.55
C GLN A 163 -11.28 3.57 -29.79
N GLU A 164 -11.47 4.85 -29.49
CA GLU A 164 -10.43 5.86 -29.63
C GLU A 164 -9.29 5.66 -28.63
N ALA A 165 -9.60 5.34 -27.37
CA ALA A 165 -8.61 4.94 -26.38
C ALA A 165 -7.85 3.66 -26.83
N GLY A 166 -8.57 2.68 -27.38
CA GLY A 166 -7.98 1.45 -27.94
C GLY A 166 -7.02 1.70 -29.11
N LYS A 167 -7.32 2.68 -29.99
CA LYS A 167 -6.39 3.07 -31.09
C LYS A 167 -5.07 3.65 -30.56
N GLN A 168 -5.09 4.29 -29.39
CA GLN A 168 -3.91 4.78 -28.69
C GLN A 168 -3.21 3.66 -27.88
N GLN A 169 -3.71 2.43 -27.97
CA GLN A 169 -3.25 1.30 -27.17
C GLN A 169 -3.30 1.59 -25.66
N ALA A 170 -4.27 2.38 -25.22
CA ALA A 170 -4.44 2.72 -23.81
C ALA A 170 -4.76 1.47 -22.99
N PHE A 171 -4.27 1.43 -21.74
CA PHE A 171 -4.76 0.45 -20.79
C PHE A 171 -6.05 0.99 -20.16
N ILE A 172 -7.17 0.35 -20.50
CA ILE A 172 -8.51 0.74 -20.08
C ILE A 172 -9.00 -0.16 -18.94
N PHE A 173 -9.49 0.41 -17.85
CA PHE A 173 -10.08 -0.35 -16.73
C PHE A 173 -11.38 0.27 -16.20
N TRP A 174 -12.27 -0.56 -15.68
CA TRP A 174 -13.57 -0.15 -15.12
C TRP A 174 -13.38 0.38 -13.69
N ASN A 175 -13.80 1.62 -13.45
CA ASN A 175 -13.66 2.28 -12.15
C ASN A 175 -14.83 1.94 -11.23
N HIS A 176 -14.54 1.79 -9.93
CA HIS A 176 -15.51 1.69 -8.82
C HIS A 176 -16.87 1.05 -9.19
N PRO A 177 -16.89 -0.20 -9.66
CA PRO A 177 -18.08 -0.83 -10.24
C PRO A 177 -19.25 -0.97 -9.24
N ASP A 178 -18.94 -1.03 -7.95
CA ASP A 178 -19.85 -1.09 -6.81
C ASP A 178 -20.30 0.28 -6.29
N TRP A 179 -19.87 1.38 -6.93
CA TRP A 179 -20.22 2.73 -6.49
C TRP A 179 -21.73 2.94 -6.47
N VAL A 180 -22.27 3.15 -5.27
CA VAL A 180 -23.72 3.13 -5.00
C VAL A 180 -24.55 4.15 -5.79
N ALA A 181 -23.92 5.19 -6.35
CA ALA A 181 -24.61 6.13 -7.24
C ALA A 181 -24.96 5.51 -8.61
N GLN A 182 -24.23 4.48 -9.03
CA GLN A 182 -24.44 3.72 -10.27
C GLN A 182 -24.90 2.27 -10.02
N ALA A 183 -24.65 1.74 -8.83
CA ALA A 183 -25.03 0.40 -8.38
C ALA A 183 -25.73 0.47 -7.01
N PRO A 184 -27.02 0.84 -6.92
CA PRO A 184 -27.66 1.21 -5.65
C PRO A 184 -27.70 0.13 -4.55
N ASP A 185 -27.52 -1.14 -4.90
CA ASP A 185 -27.42 -2.27 -3.98
C ASP A 185 -25.97 -2.65 -3.64
N GLY A 186 -24.98 -1.91 -4.16
CA GLY A 186 -23.56 -2.17 -3.99
C GLY A 186 -23.03 -3.33 -4.85
N VAL A 187 -23.84 -3.87 -5.77
CA VAL A 187 -23.44 -4.99 -6.62
C VAL A 187 -23.11 -4.46 -8.03
N PRO A 188 -21.87 -4.62 -8.52
CA PRO A 188 -21.46 -4.30 -9.89
C PRO A 188 -22.48 -4.72 -10.97
N PRO A 189 -23.12 -3.77 -11.67
CA PRO A 189 -24.16 -4.06 -12.66
C PRO A 189 -23.50 -4.37 -14.02
N ILE A 190 -22.76 -5.49 -14.09
CA ILE A 190 -22.17 -5.96 -15.34
C ILE A 190 -23.27 -6.18 -16.39
N ASP A 191 -23.02 -5.71 -17.62
CA ASP A 191 -24.03 -5.58 -18.68
C ASP A 191 -23.41 -6.03 -20.01
N SER A 192 -24.25 -6.23 -21.02
CA SER A 192 -23.91 -6.53 -22.40
C SER A 192 -22.78 -5.66 -22.98
N ILE A 193 -22.77 -4.35 -22.71
CA ILE A 193 -21.72 -3.45 -23.20
C ILE A 193 -20.35 -3.76 -22.54
N HIS A 194 -20.32 -4.11 -21.26
CA HIS A 194 -19.08 -4.50 -20.58
C HIS A 194 -18.50 -5.77 -21.23
N HIS A 195 -19.34 -6.78 -21.46
CA HIS A 195 -18.92 -7.99 -22.17
C HIS A 195 -18.46 -7.70 -23.61
N GLU A 196 -19.09 -6.76 -24.30
CA GLU A 196 -18.67 -6.33 -25.63
C GLU A 196 -17.29 -5.67 -25.60
N LEU A 197 -17.04 -4.77 -24.65
CA LEU A 197 -15.75 -4.10 -24.48
C LEU A 197 -14.63 -5.10 -24.18
N ILE A 198 -14.87 -6.04 -23.25
CA ILE A 198 -13.91 -7.12 -22.92
C ILE A 198 -13.61 -7.97 -24.15
N LYS A 199 -14.66 -8.42 -24.86
CA LYS A 199 -14.51 -9.24 -26.07
C LYS A 199 -13.74 -8.53 -27.19
N LYS A 200 -13.83 -7.20 -27.26
CA LYS A 200 -13.14 -6.37 -28.24
C LYS A 200 -11.74 -5.94 -27.81
N ASP A 201 -11.26 -6.38 -26.65
CA ASP A 201 -9.99 -5.93 -26.07
C ASP A 201 -9.98 -4.40 -25.85
N LEU A 202 -11.08 -3.88 -25.32
CA LEU A 202 -11.29 -2.47 -24.99
C LEU A 202 -11.57 -2.27 -23.48
N LEU A 203 -11.48 -3.33 -22.68
CA LEU A 203 -11.55 -3.29 -21.23
C LEU A 203 -10.63 -4.39 -20.69
N HIS A 204 -9.55 -3.98 -20.01
CA HIS A 204 -8.43 -4.85 -19.66
C HIS A 204 -8.29 -5.05 -18.14
N GLY A 205 -8.89 -4.17 -17.35
CA GLY A 205 -8.84 -4.19 -15.89
C GLY A 205 -10.14 -3.76 -15.24
N ILE A 206 -10.19 -3.91 -13.92
CA ILE A 206 -11.30 -3.47 -13.07
C ILE A 206 -10.76 -3.09 -11.69
N GLU A 207 -11.26 -2.00 -11.14
CA GLU A 207 -11.02 -1.64 -9.75
C GLU A 207 -11.86 -2.54 -8.84
N ILE A 208 -11.18 -3.27 -7.96
CA ILE A 208 -11.80 -4.02 -6.85
C ILE A 208 -11.76 -3.22 -5.55
N VAL A 209 -10.91 -2.21 -5.51
CA VAL A 209 -10.77 -1.25 -4.44
C VAL A 209 -10.77 0.14 -5.09
N ASN A 210 -11.64 0.99 -4.61
CA ASN A 210 -11.64 2.40 -4.97
C ASN A 210 -11.90 3.20 -3.70
N ASP A 211 -11.06 4.21 -3.49
CA ASP A 211 -11.10 5.07 -2.31
C ASP A 211 -11.05 4.26 -0.99
N LEU A 212 -12.18 4.16 -0.29
CA LEU A 212 -12.34 3.45 0.99
C LEU A 212 -13.17 2.18 0.89
N THR A 213 -13.43 1.69 -0.32
CA THR A 213 -14.33 0.55 -0.58
C THR A 213 -13.60 -0.61 -1.24
N TYR A 214 -14.04 -1.83 -0.92
CA TYR A 214 -13.60 -3.09 -1.52
C TYR A 214 -14.84 -3.89 -1.92
N SER A 215 -14.83 -4.49 -3.12
CA SER A 215 -15.94 -5.31 -3.63
C SER A 215 -15.48 -6.73 -3.96
N ASP A 216 -16.07 -7.72 -3.27
CA ASP A 216 -15.91 -9.13 -3.58
C ASP A 216 -16.49 -9.45 -4.97
N GLU A 217 -17.60 -8.81 -5.34
CA GLU A 217 -18.25 -8.99 -6.63
C GLU A 217 -17.37 -8.48 -7.78
N ALA A 218 -16.70 -7.34 -7.61
CA ALA A 218 -15.74 -6.83 -8.57
C ALA A 218 -14.54 -7.77 -8.73
N LEU A 219 -14.05 -8.33 -7.62
CA LEU A 219 -12.99 -9.36 -7.65
C LEU A 219 -13.44 -10.60 -8.42
N GLN A 220 -14.66 -11.09 -8.19
CA GLN A 220 -15.19 -12.23 -8.94
C GLN A 220 -15.32 -11.91 -10.43
N ILE A 221 -15.81 -10.73 -10.79
CA ILE A 221 -15.90 -10.28 -12.19
C ILE A 221 -14.50 -10.25 -12.83
N ALA A 222 -13.48 -9.78 -12.12
CA ALA A 222 -12.11 -9.75 -12.60
C ALA A 222 -11.58 -11.16 -12.91
N LEU A 223 -11.87 -12.12 -12.03
CA LEU A 223 -11.46 -13.51 -12.19
C LEU A 223 -12.19 -14.18 -13.35
N ASP A 224 -13.52 -14.02 -13.44
CA ASP A 224 -14.38 -14.65 -14.45
C ASP A 224 -14.08 -14.16 -15.87
N ASN A 225 -13.64 -12.90 -16.01
CA ASN A 225 -13.40 -12.26 -17.30
C ASN A 225 -11.91 -12.06 -17.62
N ASP A 226 -11.01 -12.65 -16.82
CA ASP A 226 -9.56 -12.52 -16.98
C ASP A 226 -9.07 -11.05 -17.10
N LEU A 227 -9.61 -10.18 -16.24
CA LEU A 227 -9.22 -8.77 -16.14
C LEU A 227 -8.08 -8.59 -15.12
N THR A 228 -7.28 -7.55 -15.31
CA THR A 228 -6.31 -7.08 -14.32
C THR A 228 -7.05 -6.55 -13.09
N ILE A 229 -6.57 -6.93 -11.91
CA ILE A 229 -7.13 -6.50 -10.62
C ILE A 229 -6.41 -5.19 -10.23
N LEU A 230 -7.16 -4.11 -10.01
CA LEU A 230 -6.63 -2.82 -9.62
C LEU A 230 -7.26 -2.31 -8.32
N GLY A 231 -6.50 -1.45 -7.64
CA GLY A 231 -6.92 -0.67 -6.50
C GLY A 231 -6.30 0.72 -6.58
N SER A 232 -7.14 1.75 -6.50
CA SER A 232 -6.71 3.14 -6.68
C SER A 232 -7.40 4.06 -5.67
N SER A 233 -6.82 5.25 -5.48
CA SER A 233 -7.31 6.18 -4.47
C SER A 233 -8.54 6.97 -4.89
N ASP A 234 -8.71 7.23 -6.19
CA ASP A 234 -9.74 8.13 -6.71
C ASP A 234 -9.81 9.44 -5.92
N ILE A 235 -8.63 9.93 -5.56
CA ILE A 235 -8.51 11.01 -4.59
C ILE A 235 -8.93 12.33 -5.24
N HIS A 236 -9.87 13.01 -4.60
CA HIS A 236 -10.28 14.37 -4.95
C HIS A 236 -9.70 15.40 -3.97
N GLY A 237 -9.62 15.05 -2.68
CA GLY A 237 -9.08 15.89 -1.62
C GLY A 237 -7.56 15.74 -1.41
N ILE A 238 -7.12 15.95 -0.17
CA ILE A 238 -5.73 15.72 0.27
C ILE A 238 -5.63 14.29 0.82
N VAL A 239 -4.63 13.54 0.38
CA VAL A 239 -4.45 12.13 0.76
C VAL A 239 -4.21 11.94 2.25
N ASP A 240 -3.48 12.87 2.88
CA ASP A 240 -3.17 12.82 4.31
C ASP A 240 -4.43 12.82 5.17
N TRP A 241 -5.48 13.54 4.74
CA TRP A 241 -6.73 13.65 5.50
C TRP A 241 -7.64 12.45 5.28
N GLN A 242 -7.77 11.99 4.04
CA GLN A 242 -8.64 10.88 3.68
C GLN A 242 -8.13 9.57 4.25
N TYR A 243 -6.82 9.32 4.12
CA TYR A 243 -6.20 8.06 4.48
C TYR A 243 -5.47 8.09 5.81
N LYS A 244 -5.50 9.22 6.55
CA LYS A 244 -4.88 9.34 7.88
C LYS A 244 -3.41 8.94 7.87
N ILE A 245 -2.68 9.38 6.84
CA ILE A 245 -1.28 9.01 6.61
C ILE A 245 -0.39 9.43 7.80
N PRO A 246 -0.54 10.63 8.40
CA PRO A 246 0.22 10.98 9.60
C PRO A 246 -0.03 10.07 10.81
N GLU A 247 -1.16 9.37 10.86
CA GLU A 247 -1.51 8.39 11.90
C GLU A 247 -1.11 6.95 11.55
N GLY A 248 -0.36 6.75 10.45
CA GLY A 248 0.11 5.43 10.00
C GLY A 248 -0.82 4.74 9.01
N GLY A 249 -1.84 5.42 8.48
CA GLY A 249 -2.64 4.93 7.36
C GLY A 249 -1.93 5.09 6.01
N HIS A 250 -2.56 4.56 4.95
CA HIS A 250 -2.05 4.68 3.59
C HIS A 250 -3.22 4.71 2.59
N ARG A 251 -2.98 5.30 1.41
CA ARG A 251 -3.91 5.18 0.27
C ARG A 251 -3.93 3.75 -0.27
N PRO A 252 -5.03 3.27 -0.88
CA PRO A 252 -4.99 2.03 -1.66
C PRO A 252 -3.95 2.16 -2.78
N VAL A 253 -3.18 1.10 -2.99
CA VAL A 253 -2.20 1.03 -4.07
C VAL A 253 -2.30 -0.28 -4.82
N THR A 254 -2.01 -0.23 -6.11
CA THR A 254 -1.74 -1.41 -6.92
C THR A 254 -0.23 -1.63 -6.96
N LEU A 255 0.22 -2.77 -6.42
CA LEU A 255 1.57 -3.28 -6.58
C LEU A 255 1.68 -3.96 -7.96
N VAL A 256 2.50 -3.41 -8.85
CA VAL A 256 2.68 -3.90 -10.22
C VAL A 256 4.08 -4.51 -10.37
N PHE A 257 4.15 -5.77 -10.80
CA PHE A 257 5.42 -6.49 -10.97
C PHE A 257 5.98 -6.26 -12.37
N ALA A 258 6.77 -5.20 -12.51
CA ALA A 258 7.37 -4.76 -13.76
C ALA A 258 8.84 -5.19 -13.83
N ARG A 259 9.37 -5.47 -15.03
CA ARG A 259 10.79 -5.86 -15.18
C ARG A 259 11.74 -4.75 -14.78
N GLU A 260 11.33 -3.52 -15.04
CA GLU A 260 12.08 -2.29 -14.78
C GLU A 260 11.10 -1.17 -14.41
N LYS A 261 11.60 -0.11 -13.77
CA LYS A 261 10.80 1.08 -13.45
C LYS A 261 10.76 2.02 -14.65
N THR A 262 9.94 1.67 -15.65
CA THR A 262 9.72 2.47 -16.86
C THR A 262 8.25 2.42 -17.26
N GLU A 263 7.74 3.44 -17.95
CA GLU A 263 6.34 3.46 -18.42
C GLU A 263 6.02 2.23 -19.29
N VAL A 264 6.98 1.78 -20.13
CA VAL A 264 6.82 0.61 -21.00
C VAL A 264 6.68 -0.69 -20.20
N SER A 265 7.57 -0.93 -19.23
CA SER A 265 7.52 -2.13 -18.39
C SER A 265 6.31 -2.14 -17.46
N LEU A 266 5.89 -0.97 -16.98
CA LEU A 266 4.65 -0.81 -16.20
C LEU A 266 3.42 -1.17 -17.05
N LYS A 267 3.32 -0.61 -18.26
CA LYS A 267 2.23 -0.91 -19.20
C LYS A 267 2.15 -2.39 -19.51
N GLU A 268 3.28 -3.01 -19.87
CA GLU A 268 3.37 -4.44 -20.16
C GLU A 268 2.93 -5.31 -18.96
N ALA A 269 3.36 -4.98 -17.74
CA ALA A 269 2.94 -5.70 -16.54
C ALA A 269 1.44 -5.58 -16.23
N LEU A 270 0.83 -4.42 -16.51
CA LEU A 270 -0.62 -4.22 -16.37
C LEU A 270 -1.40 -5.07 -17.37
N PHE A 271 -0.99 -5.13 -18.64
CA PHE A 271 -1.62 -6.00 -19.65
C PHE A 271 -1.44 -7.49 -19.32
N ASP A 272 -0.29 -7.86 -18.75
CA ASP A 272 -0.01 -9.22 -18.31
C ASP A 272 -0.62 -9.57 -16.93
N LYS A 273 -1.47 -8.70 -16.37
CA LYS A 273 -2.20 -8.91 -15.10
C LYS A 273 -1.28 -9.23 -13.92
N ARG A 274 -0.06 -8.69 -13.91
CA ARG A 274 0.92 -8.91 -12.83
C ARG A 274 0.73 -7.89 -11.72
N THR A 275 -0.40 -7.98 -11.03
CA THR A 275 -0.80 -7.03 -9.99
C THR A 275 -1.23 -7.72 -8.69
N VAL A 276 -1.04 -6.99 -7.58
CA VAL A 276 -1.63 -7.22 -6.26
C VAL A 276 -2.08 -5.86 -5.72
N VAL A 277 -3.27 -5.78 -5.14
CA VAL A 277 -3.77 -4.57 -4.47
C VAL A 277 -3.44 -4.64 -2.98
N TRP A 278 -2.99 -3.53 -2.41
CA TRP A 278 -2.88 -3.36 -0.95
C TRP A 278 -3.86 -2.29 -0.47
N PHE A 279 -4.79 -2.71 0.38
CA PHE A 279 -5.85 -1.85 0.91
C PHE A 279 -6.12 -2.18 2.37
N ASN A 280 -6.04 -1.18 3.25
CA ASN A 280 -5.98 -1.39 4.69
C ASN A 280 -4.92 -2.46 5.00
N ASN A 281 -5.24 -3.44 5.85
CA ASN A 281 -4.34 -4.56 6.11
C ASN A 281 -4.58 -5.76 5.18
N THR A 282 -5.11 -5.58 3.97
CA THR A 282 -5.46 -6.70 3.07
C THR A 282 -4.66 -6.66 1.76
N LEU A 283 -4.06 -7.78 1.39
CA LEU A 283 -3.49 -7.99 0.06
C LEU A 283 -4.48 -8.77 -0.82
N ILE A 284 -4.82 -8.25 -1.99
CA ILE A 284 -5.77 -8.91 -2.91
C ILE A 284 -5.14 -9.11 -4.28
N GLY A 285 -5.19 -10.33 -4.81
CA GLY A 285 -4.64 -10.60 -6.14
C GLY A 285 -4.64 -12.07 -6.51
N ARG A 286 -4.31 -12.37 -7.77
CA ARG A 286 -4.28 -13.76 -8.25
C ARG A 286 -3.18 -14.57 -7.54
N PRO A 287 -3.38 -15.86 -7.26
CA PRO A 287 -2.39 -16.70 -6.55
C PRO A 287 -0.98 -16.62 -7.15
N GLN A 288 -0.86 -16.61 -8.49
CA GLN A 288 0.43 -16.56 -9.19
C GLN A 288 1.25 -15.28 -8.93
N ASN A 289 0.62 -14.21 -8.44
CA ASN A 289 1.26 -12.94 -8.13
C ASN A 289 1.36 -12.73 -6.62
N LEU A 290 0.27 -13.04 -5.90
CA LEU A 290 0.12 -12.80 -4.48
C LEU A 290 1.01 -13.71 -3.63
N VAL A 291 1.08 -15.01 -3.94
CA VAL A 291 1.91 -15.96 -3.17
C VAL A 291 3.40 -15.60 -3.27
N PRO A 292 3.99 -15.36 -4.46
CA PRO A 292 5.38 -14.91 -4.55
C PRO A 292 5.68 -13.61 -3.79
N LEU A 293 4.73 -12.66 -3.76
CA LEU A 293 4.90 -11.44 -2.96
C LEU A 293 4.99 -11.76 -1.47
N ILE A 294 4.06 -12.58 -0.95
CA ILE A 294 4.04 -12.95 0.48
C ILE A 294 5.34 -13.68 0.86
N GLU A 295 5.79 -14.62 0.02
CA GLU A 295 7.04 -15.36 0.24
C GLU A 295 8.28 -14.44 0.22
N ALA A 296 8.27 -13.38 -0.60
CA ALA A 296 9.32 -12.36 -0.58
C ALA A 296 9.26 -11.47 0.67
N CYS A 297 8.05 -11.22 1.22
CA CYS A 297 7.86 -10.42 2.42
C CYS A 297 8.28 -11.14 3.70
N ILE A 298 8.08 -12.45 3.79
CA ILE A 298 8.34 -13.23 5.01
C ILE A 298 9.55 -14.14 4.83
N THR A 299 10.64 -13.83 5.54
CA THR A 299 11.85 -14.66 5.54
C THR A 299 12.13 -15.27 6.91
N VAL A 300 12.92 -16.34 6.94
CA VAL A 300 13.38 -16.98 8.19
C VAL A 300 14.79 -16.53 8.50
N GLN A 301 15.03 -16.15 9.75
CA GLN A 301 16.35 -15.93 10.31
C GLN A 301 16.52 -16.81 11.55
N ASP A 302 17.76 -17.22 11.83
CA ASP A 302 18.19 -17.87 13.06
C ASP A 302 17.25 -18.95 13.61
N VAL A 303 17.51 -20.20 13.23
CA VAL A 303 16.77 -21.34 13.75
C VAL A 303 17.64 -22.13 14.71
N GLN A 304 17.19 -22.23 15.95
CA GLN A 304 17.95 -22.90 17.01
C GLN A 304 17.06 -23.69 17.97
N TYR A 305 17.54 -24.87 18.36
CA TYR A 305 17.05 -25.54 19.57
C TYR A 305 17.80 -24.99 20.77
N TYR A 306 17.07 -24.63 21.83
CA TYR A 306 17.72 -24.20 23.07
C TYR A 306 17.99 -25.41 23.97
N ARG A 307 19.27 -25.70 24.23
CA ARG A 307 19.73 -26.80 25.11
C ARG A 307 19.13 -28.16 24.69
N ASP A 308 18.49 -28.85 25.62
CA ASP A 308 17.87 -30.17 25.43
C ASP A 308 16.37 -30.09 25.15
N TYR A 309 15.82 -28.88 24.94
CA TYR A 309 14.41 -28.73 24.60
C TYR A 309 14.14 -29.14 23.16
N LEU A 310 12.95 -29.72 22.94
CA LEU A 310 12.44 -30.16 21.64
C LEU A 310 11.51 -29.10 21.03
N ILE A 311 11.88 -27.83 21.26
CA ILE A 311 11.20 -26.64 20.76
C ILE A 311 12.21 -25.87 19.91
N ALA A 312 11.95 -25.79 18.61
CA ALA A 312 12.73 -24.97 17.69
C ALA A 312 12.28 -23.51 17.81
N ARG A 313 13.21 -22.58 18.06
CA ARG A 313 12.93 -21.14 17.96
C ARG A 313 13.21 -20.70 16.54
N VAL A 314 12.18 -20.17 15.89
CA VAL A 314 12.23 -19.68 14.50
C VAL A 314 11.95 -18.19 14.53
N ASN A 315 12.85 -17.35 14.01
CA ASN A 315 12.56 -15.93 13.83
C ASN A 315 12.03 -15.70 12.42
N LEU A 316 10.77 -15.24 12.33
CA LEU A 316 10.14 -14.81 11.09
C LEU A 316 10.32 -13.30 10.95
N ILE A 317 10.88 -12.84 9.84
CA ILE A 317 11.07 -11.42 9.54
C ILE A 317 10.07 -11.00 8.47
N ASN A 318 9.39 -9.88 8.71
CA ASN A 318 8.57 -9.20 7.71
C ASN A 318 9.33 -8.01 7.13
N HIS A 319 9.53 -7.99 5.81
CA HIS A 319 10.23 -6.94 5.06
C HIS A 319 9.29 -5.96 4.35
N SER A 320 8.04 -5.87 4.82
CA SER A 320 7.01 -5.04 4.20
C SER A 320 6.17 -4.28 5.22
N ASP A 321 5.35 -3.36 4.72
CA ASP A 321 4.47 -2.52 5.53
C ASP A 321 3.12 -3.17 5.87
N VAL A 322 2.80 -4.34 5.29
CA VAL A 322 1.61 -5.10 5.66
C VAL A 322 1.87 -5.92 6.92
N GLU A 323 0.94 -5.94 7.88
CA GLU A 323 0.99 -6.91 8.99
C GLU A 323 0.50 -8.26 8.48
N PHE A 324 1.24 -9.34 8.69
CA PHE A 324 0.76 -10.68 8.31
C PHE A 324 0.01 -11.36 9.45
N ILE A 325 -1.19 -11.86 9.14
CA ILE A 325 -2.02 -12.64 10.05
C ILE A 325 -2.03 -14.10 9.56
N LEU A 326 -1.20 -14.94 10.18
CA LEU A 326 -0.96 -16.31 9.74
C LEU A 326 -1.71 -17.32 10.59
N ARG A 327 -2.56 -18.15 9.96
CA ARG A 327 -3.19 -19.31 10.60
C ARG A 327 -2.40 -20.57 10.29
N ASN A 328 -1.92 -21.25 11.32
CA ASN A 328 -1.17 -22.50 11.19
C ASN A 328 -2.08 -23.63 10.70
N THR A 329 -1.77 -24.17 9.52
CA THR A 329 -2.44 -25.35 8.94
C THR A 329 -1.54 -26.60 8.97
N GLY A 330 -0.34 -26.48 9.56
CA GLY A 330 0.65 -27.55 9.66
C GLY A 330 0.44 -28.52 10.83
N GLU A 331 1.32 -29.52 10.88
CA GLU A 331 1.30 -30.59 11.90
C GLU A 331 1.87 -30.13 13.24
N TYR A 332 2.82 -29.21 13.22
CA TYR A 332 3.45 -28.69 14.44
C TYR A 332 2.55 -27.72 15.20
N ARG A 333 2.76 -27.61 16.51
CA ARG A 333 2.05 -26.67 17.40
C ARG A 333 3.03 -25.69 18.03
N PHE A 334 2.54 -24.49 18.34
CA PHE A 334 3.37 -23.46 18.95
C PHE A 334 3.36 -23.54 20.47
N ASP A 335 4.41 -23.02 21.11
CA ASP A 335 4.53 -22.97 22.56
C ASP A 335 3.86 -21.74 23.19
N THR A 336 3.96 -20.59 22.53
CA THR A 336 3.41 -19.29 22.96
C THR A 336 2.15 -18.88 22.22
N TYR A 337 1.94 -19.38 21.01
CA TYR A 337 0.78 -19.09 20.17
C TYR A 337 -0.19 -20.29 20.16
N ALA A 338 -1.47 -20.01 19.88
CA ALA A 338 -2.44 -21.05 19.58
C ALA A 338 -2.23 -21.53 18.13
N ASP A 339 -3.12 -21.13 17.23
CA ASP A 339 -3.05 -21.37 15.79
C ASP A 339 -2.77 -20.09 14.99
N MET A 340 -2.93 -18.91 15.59
CA MET A 340 -2.71 -17.61 14.94
C MET A 340 -1.36 -16.99 15.35
N VAL A 341 -0.62 -16.48 14.37
CA VAL A 341 0.63 -15.72 14.54
C VAL A 341 0.54 -14.42 13.76
N ASN A 342 0.75 -13.30 14.43
CA ASN A 342 0.85 -11.99 13.79
C ASN A 342 2.32 -11.59 13.62
N ILE A 343 2.68 -11.12 12.44
CA ILE A 343 4.01 -10.59 12.14
C ILE A 343 3.87 -9.12 11.77
N MET A 344 4.29 -8.24 12.69
CA MET A 344 4.17 -6.79 12.52
C MET A 344 5.02 -6.31 11.34
N PRO A 345 4.66 -5.18 10.70
CA PRO A 345 5.46 -4.56 9.65
C PRO A 345 6.92 -4.35 10.07
N ASN A 346 7.86 -4.57 9.14
CA ASN A 346 9.30 -4.32 9.33
C ASN A 346 9.88 -4.89 10.65
N SER A 347 9.40 -6.06 11.09
CA SER A 347 9.68 -6.60 12.41
C SER A 347 10.12 -8.07 12.39
N VAL A 348 10.58 -8.54 13.55
CA VAL A 348 10.94 -9.93 13.78
C VAL A 348 9.98 -10.54 14.81
N THR A 349 9.29 -11.61 14.44
CA THR A 349 8.45 -12.41 15.33
C THR A 349 9.11 -13.76 15.60
N GLN A 350 9.42 -14.06 16.86
CA GLN A 350 9.92 -15.36 17.26
C GLN A 350 8.77 -16.33 17.54
N VAL A 351 8.78 -17.48 16.87
CA VAL A 351 7.81 -18.56 17.06
C VAL A 351 8.54 -19.79 17.62
N GLY A 352 8.10 -20.30 18.77
CA GLY A 352 8.57 -21.57 19.31
C GLY A 352 7.73 -22.72 18.77
N VAL A 353 8.35 -23.62 18.02
CA VAL A 353 7.72 -24.74 17.33
C VAL A 353 8.00 -26.04 18.07
N LYS A 354 6.97 -26.72 18.56
CA LYS A 354 7.08 -28.02 19.25
C LYS A 354 7.27 -29.13 18.22
N THR A 355 8.51 -29.52 17.98
CA THR A 355 8.87 -30.53 16.96
C THR A 355 8.90 -31.96 17.49
N LEU A 356 8.79 -32.16 18.81
CA LEU A 356 8.83 -33.46 19.52
C LEU A 356 10.16 -34.23 19.42
N GLU A 357 11.02 -33.89 18.48
CA GLU A 357 12.40 -34.32 18.35
C GLU A 357 13.26 -33.21 17.73
N LYS A 358 14.59 -33.34 17.79
CA LYS A 358 15.50 -32.38 17.12
C LYS A 358 15.58 -32.73 15.64
N LEU A 359 14.94 -31.90 14.81
CA LEU A 359 14.92 -32.04 13.36
C LEU A 359 15.95 -31.11 12.71
N ASP A 360 16.70 -31.64 11.73
CA ASP A 360 17.58 -30.83 10.88
C ASP A 360 16.75 -29.89 9.98
N GLU A 361 15.61 -30.38 9.48
CA GLU A 361 14.68 -29.63 8.64
C GLU A 361 13.23 -29.95 8.98
N PHE A 362 12.35 -28.96 8.84
CA PHE A 362 10.91 -29.15 8.92
C PHE A 362 10.15 -28.07 8.14
N ILE A 363 8.85 -28.27 7.97
CA ILE A 363 7.99 -27.38 7.20
C ILE A 363 6.93 -26.76 8.10
N MET A 364 6.76 -25.45 7.98
CA MET A 364 5.63 -24.71 8.55
C MET A 364 4.67 -24.34 7.42
N LYS A 365 3.38 -24.57 7.62
CA LYS A 365 2.32 -24.23 6.66
C LYS A 365 1.35 -23.25 7.27
N PHE A 366 1.02 -22.21 6.53
CA PHE A 366 0.12 -21.17 6.98
C PHE A 366 -0.88 -20.81 5.91
N GLU A 367 -2.09 -20.51 6.33
CA GLU A 367 -3.04 -19.74 5.55
C GLU A 367 -2.92 -18.26 5.96
N VAL A 368 -2.89 -17.37 4.98
CA VAL A 368 -2.66 -15.94 5.20
C VAL A 368 -4.00 -15.23 5.24
N MET A 369 -4.51 -15.01 6.46
CA MET A 369 -5.90 -14.60 6.69
C MET A 369 -6.23 -13.20 6.19
N ASN A 370 -5.21 -12.36 6.01
CA ASN A 370 -5.35 -11.01 5.46
C ASN A 370 -4.85 -10.90 4.01
N ALA A 371 -4.85 -12.02 3.29
CA ALA A 371 -4.63 -12.07 1.86
C ALA A 371 -5.82 -12.76 1.18
N VAL A 372 -6.24 -12.26 0.02
CA VAL A 372 -7.46 -12.71 -0.67
C VAL A 372 -7.14 -13.03 -2.12
N THR A 373 -7.41 -14.27 -2.54
CA THR A 373 -7.21 -14.74 -3.94
C THR A 373 -8.49 -14.78 -4.76
N ALA A 374 -9.62 -14.95 -4.08
CA ALA A 374 -10.98 -14.90 -4.59
C ALA A 374 -11.91 -14.59 -3.39
N PRO A 375 -13.19 -14.23 -3.59
CA PRO A 375 -14.10 -13.97 -2.49
C PRO A 375 -14.12 -15.10 -1.46
N ALA A 376 -13.85 -14.77 -0.19
CA ALA A 376 -13.72 -15.71 0.93
C ALA A 376 -12.62 -16.80 0.79
N GLU A 377 -11.65 -16.63 -0.11
CA GLU A 377 -10.51 -17.55 -0.28
C GLU A 377 -9.18 -16.88 0.11
N HIS A 378 -8.41 -17.58 0.94
CA HIS A 378 -7.11 -17.14 1.44
C HIS A 378 -5.99 -18.05 0.91
N PRO A 379 -4.83 -17.49 0.50
CA PRO A 379 -3.72 -18.30 0.02
C PRO A 379 -3.01 -19.03 1.17
N GLU A 380 -2.48 -20.22 0.87
CA GLU A 380 -1.53 -20.91 1.74
C GLU A 380 -0.08 -20.62 1.32
N ILE A 381 0.80 -20.49 2.31
CA ILE A 381 2.25 -20.40 2.12
C ILE A 381 2.95 -21.54 2.87
N THR A 382 4.11 -21.94 2.35
CA THR A 382 4.95 -22.98 2.93
C THR A 382 6.33 -22.43 3.23
N ILE A 383 6.71 -22.42 4.50
CA ILE A 383 8.02 -21.96 4.96
C ILE A 383 8.86 -23.18 5.31
N ARG A 384 9.95 -23.38 4.56
CA ARG A 384 10.94 -24.43 4.86
C ARG A 384 11.92 -23.92 5.91
N ILE A 385 12.08 -24.70 6.97
CA ILE A 385 12.97 -24.40 8.08
C ILE A 385 14.16 -25.35 8.01
N SER A 386 15.36 -24.80 7.93
CA SER A 386 16.61 -25.52 8.12
C SER A 386 17.24 -25.06 9.43
N THR A 387 17.56 -26.00 10.31
CA THR A 387 18.19 -25.68 11.59
C THR A 387 19.70 -25.61 11.43
N ASN A 388 20.30 -24.55 11.96
CA ASN A 388 21.75 -24.50 12.04
C ASN A 388 22.18 -25.55 13.08
N LYS A 389 23.03 -26.49 12.69
CA LYS A 389 23.71 -27.34 13.68
C LYS A 389 24.47 -26.41 14.62
N SER A 390 24.03 -26.34 15.87
CA SER A 390 24.89 -25.84 16.93
C SER A 390 26.09 -26.78 16.99
N GLU A 391 27.26 -26.32 16.55
CA GLU A 391 28.54 -27.01 16.78
C GLU A 391 28.78 -27.25 18.27
#